data_AF-A0A7S3CI29-F1
#
_entry.id   AF-A0A7S3CI29-F1
#
_cell.length_a   1.000
_cell.length_b   1.000
_cell.length_c   1.000
_cell.angle_alpha   90.00
_cell.angle_beta   90.00
_cell.angle_gamma   90.00
#
_symmetry.space_group_name_H-M   'P 1'
#
loop_
_entity.id
_entity.type
_entity.pdbx_description
1 polymer ?
#
loop_
_entity_poly.entity_id
_entity_poly.type
_entity_poly.pdbx_seq_one_letter_code
_entity_poly.pdbx_strand_id
1 'polypeptide(L)'
;MPDGTDDVEIVILDHGIYTFLENDVRLSYTKLWRGMLTQNDAKIKEASSELGTDFHELFTSMVANRTYDDVMDRKKTHDTQSRFGVQKDAKQQKMLQKYAIHYHKDITDILSIIRRELLLILKTNNYLRAIDTRLGNPYNFYDVINRVTLKVERNEMTPKGGMQQIQDYRGQLFFQLWLLYQRIMFFFSRLFGKQVVQ
;
A
#
# COMPACT_ATOMS: atom_id res chain seq x y z
N MET A 1 11.67 -3.12 -34.81
CA MET A 1 10.55 -2.63 -35.64
C MET A 1 10.32 -1.12 -35.39
N PRO A 2 9.53 -0.38 -36.20
CA PRO A 2 9.51 1.09 -36.23
C PRO A 2 8.76 1.82 -35.10
N ASP A 3 8.62 1.25 -33.90
CA ASP A 3 8.03 1.92 -32.74
C ASP A 3 8.76 1.65 -31.40
N GLY A 4 9.78 0.79 -31.39
CA GLY A 4 10.64 0.53 -30.23
C GLY A 4 9.92 -0.07 -29.01
N THR A 5 8.72 -0.60 -29.18
CA THR A 5 7.91 -1.17 -28.10
C THR A 5 8.19 -2.64 -27.82
N ASP A 6 8.85 -3.33 -28.75
CA ASP A 6 9.43 -4.65 -28.55
C ASP A 6 10.95 -4.55 -28.38
N ASP A 7 11.47 -5.34 -27.43
CA ASP A 7 12.88 -5.66 -27.13
C ASP A 7 13.56 -4.96 -25.93
N VAL A 8 12.81 -4.68 -24.85
CA VAL A 8 13.45 -4.57 -23.52
C VAL A 8 13.09 -5.79 -22.69
N GLU A 9 14.00 -6.76 -22.69
CA GLU A 9 13.90 -7.95 -21.85
C GLU A 9 14.75 -7.79 -20.58
N ILE A 10 14.19 -8.19 -19.44
CA ILE A 10 14.93 -8.28 -18.18
C ILE A 10 15.32 -9.75 -17.99
N VAL A 11 16.60 -10.06 -18.24
CA VAL A 11 17.17 -11.38 -17.98
C VAL A 11 17.76 -11.40 -16.56
N ILE A 12 17.18 -12.21 -15.68
CA ILE A 12 17.67 -12.39 -14.31
C ILE A 12 18.71 -13.52 -14.31
N LEU A 13 19.97 -13.18 -14.06
CA LEU A 13 21.08 -14.15 -14.08
C LEU A 13 21.38 -14.75 -12.70
N ASP A 14 21.14 -13.99 -11.63
CA ASP A 14 21.42 -14.43 -10.25
C ASP A 14 20.14 -14.99 -9.60
N HIS A 15 20.30 -16.18 -9.02
CA HIS A 15 19.24 -17.00 -8.45
C HIS A 15 19.61 -17.50 -7.03
N GLY A 16 20.66 -16.95 -6.42
CA GLY A 16 21.23 -17.46 -5.17
C GLY A 16 20.41 -17.19 -3.90
N ILE A 17 19.38 -16.35 -3.95
CA ILE A 17 18.64 -15.88 -2.76
C ILE A 17 17.13 -16.07 -2.92
N TYR A 18 16.69 -17.25 -3.36
CA TYR A 18 15.28 -17.58 -3.35
C TYR A 18 14.80 -17.99 -1.96
N THR A 19 13.61 -17.52 -1.59
CA THR A 19 12.85 -18.07 -0.46
C THR A 19 11.53 -18.60 -0.98
N PHE A 20 11.09 -19.72 -0.43
CA PHE A 20 9.68 -20.08 -0.52
C PHE A 20 8.88 -19.16 0.39
N LEU A 21 7.71 -18.73 -0.07
CA LEU A 21 6.78 -17.92 0.70
C LEU A 21 5.49 -18.72 0.85
N GLU A 22 5.17 -19.14 2.07
CA GLU A 22 3.94 -19.86 2.34
C GLU A 22 2.72 -18.98 2.00
N ASN A 23 1.63 -19.65 1.60
CA ASN A 23 0.45 -18.96 1.11
C ASN A 23 -0.20 -18.07 2.17
N ASP A 24 -0.22 -18.52 3.42
CA ASP A 24 -0.71 -17.73 4.54
C ASP A 24 0.13 -16.46 4.75
N VAL A 25 1.48 -16.53 4.70
CA VAL A 25 2.33 -15.32 4.75
C VAL A 25 2.01 -14.38 3.62
N ARG A 26 1.92 -14.89 2.39
CA ARG A 26 1.63 -14.09 1.21
C ARG A 26 0.28 -13.37 1.37
N LEU A 27 -0.72 -14.07 1.89
CA LEU A 27 -2.06 -13.52 2.12
C LEU A 27 -2.05 -12.52 3.28
N SER A 28 -1.45 -12.82 4.43
CA SER A 28 -1.34 -11.87 5.54
C SER A 28 -0.53 -10.62 5.17
N TYR A 29 0.55 -10.77 4.40
CA TYR A 29 1.33 -9.64 3.87
C TYR A 29 0.53 -8.80 2.87
N THR A 30 -0.26 -9.45 2.01
CA THR A 30 -1.22 -8.77 1.14
C THR A 30 -2.27 -8.01 1.96
N LYS A 31 -2.82 -8.63 3.01
CA LYS A 31 -3.80 -8.03 3.94
C LYS A 31 -3.21 -6.80 4.62
N LEU A 32 -1.94 -6.85 5.05
CA LEU A 32 -1.21 -5.72 5.62
C LEU A 32 -1.15 -4.55 4.63
N TRP A 33 -0.72 -4.80 3.38
CA TRP A 33 -0.69 -3.76 2.35
C TRP A 33 -2.07 -3.19 2.03
N ARG A 34 -3.12 -4.02 1.97
CA ARG A 34 -4.50 -3.54 1.82
C ARG A 34 -4.88 -2.63 2.99
N GLY A 35 -4.57 -3.05 4.22
CA GLY A 35 -4.79 -2.26 5.44
C GLY A 35 -4.14 -0.89 5.35
N MET A 36 -2.84 -0.84 5.02
CA MET A 36 -2.10 0.41 4.84
C MET A 36 -2.73 1.28 3.73
N LEU A 37 -2.98 0.72 2.54
CA LEU A 37 -3.52 1.48 1.41
C LEU A 37 -4.91 2.06 1.72
N THR A 38 -5.77 1.27 2.38
CA THR A 38 -7.13 1.69 2.78
C THR A 38 -7.20 2.44 4.11
N GLN A 39 -6.07 2.62 4.81
CA GLN A 39 -6.00 3.24 6.14
C GLN A 39 -6.92 2.55 7.16
N ASN A 40 -6.97 1.22 7.09
CA ASN A 40 -7.76 0.38 7.98
C ASN A 40 -6.86 -0.21 9.06
N ASP A 41 -6.85 0.46 10.22
CA ASP A 41 -6.07 0.10 11.41
C ASP A 41 -6.34 -1.33 11.88
N ALA A 42 -7.61 -1.73 11.96
CA ALA A 42 -8.00 -3.07 12.39
C ALA A 42 -7.41 -4.15 11.47
N LYS A 43 -7.45 -3.92 10.14
CA LYS A 43 -6.86 -4.83 9.14
C LYS A 43 -5.33 -4.89 9.26
N ILE A 44 -4.69 -3.76 9.55
CA ILE A 44 -3.24 -3.71 9.79
C ILE A 44 -2.86 -4.51 11.04
N LYS A 45 -3.61 -4.34 12.13
CA LYS A 45 -3.39 -5.04 13.40
C LYS A 45 -3.57 -6.55 13.26
N GLU A 46 -4.65 -6.98 12.62
CA GLU A 46 -4.92 -8.39 12.31
C GLU A 46 -3.77 -9.00 11.48
N ALA A 47 -3.41 -8.35 10.37
CA ALA A 47 -2.34 -8.83 9.50
C ALA A 47 -0.97 -8.86 10.19
N SER A 48 -0.67 -7.89 11.06
CA SER A 48 0.58 -7.84 11.81
C SER A 48 0.69 -9.02 12.78
N SER A 49 -0.40 -9.33 13.49
CA SER A 49 -0.45 -10.46 14.42
C SER A 49 -0.26 -11.80 13.68
N GLU A 50 -0.91 -11.98 12.52
CA GLU A 50 -0.70 -13.17 11.66
C GLU A 50 0.75 -13.31 11.16
N LEU A 51 1.45 -12.19 11.00
CA LEU A 51 2.85 -12.14 10.58
C LEU A 51 3.86 -12.26 11.73
N GLY A 52 3.37 -12.39 12.96
CA GLY A 52 4.17 -12.67 14.16
C GLY A 52 4.52 -11.46 15.01
N THR A 53 3.79 -10.33 14.89
CA THR A 53 4.04 -9.15 15.74
C THR A 53 2.77 -8.41 16.16
N ASP A 54 2.70 -8.05 17.44
CA ASP A 54 1.62 -7.21 17.98
C ASP A 54 1.91 -5.70 17.84
N PHE A 55 3.16 -5.35 17.49
CA PHE A 55 3.64 -3.98 17.29
C PHE A 55 3.31 -3.47 15.88
N HIS A 56 2.03 -3.46 15.55
CA HIS A 56 1.52 -3.16 14.21
C HIS A 56 1.92 -1.77 13.68
N GLU A 57 2.00 -0.74 14.52
CA GLU A 57 2.41 0.61 14.11
C GLU A 57 3.89 0.67 13.68
N LEU A 58 4.77 0.08 14.50
CA LEU A 58 6.21 0.02 14.22
C LEU A 58 6.48 -0.90 13.03
N PHE A 59 5.78 -2.04 12.96
CA PHE A 59 5.90 -2.96 11.84
C PHE A 59 5.45 -2.34 10.52
N THR A 60 4.33 -1.62 10.53
CA THR A 60 3.87 -0.80 9.39
C THR A 60 4.94 0.21 8.98
N SER A 61 5.55 0.87 9.95
CA SER A 61 6.60 1.86 9.71
C SER A 61 7.83 1.24 9.05
N MET A 62 8.23 0.04 9.48
CA MET A 62 9.33 -0.74 8.90
C MET A 62 9.02 -1.17 7.46
N VAL A 63 7.81 -1.66 7.19
CA VAL A 63 7.41 -2.11 5.84
C VAL A 63 7.32 -0.93 4.87
N ALA A 64 6.61 0.13 5.27
CA ALA A 64 6.35 1.30 4.44
C ALA A 64 7.56 2.24 4.31
N ASN A 65 8.57 2.12 5.18
CA ASN A 65 9.68 3.07 5.30
C ASN A 65 9.18 4.51 5.51
N ARG A 66 8.23 4.62 6.44
CA ARG A 66 7.43 5.80 6.77
C ARG A 66 7.03 5.75 8.23
N THR A 67 6.66 6.88 8.82
CA THR A 67 6.04 6.85 10.15
C THR A 67 4.60 6.33 10.02
N TYR A 68 4.10 5.69 11.08
CA TYR A 68 2.73 5.21 11.12
C TYR A 68 1.72 6.33 10.86
N ASP A 69 1.93 7.49 11.48
CA ASP A 69 1.09 8.67 11.30
C ASP A 69 1.03 9.15 9.84
N ASP A 70 2.15 9.15 9.12
CA ASP A 70 2.17 9.52 7.70
C ASP A 70 1.40 8.51 6.84
N VAL A 71 1.50 7.22 7.17
CA VAL A 71 0.72 6.17 6.51
C VAL A 71 -0.77 6.36 6.83
N MET A 72 -1.13 6.68 8.06
CA MET A 72 -2.54 6.76 8.50
C MET A 72 -3.17 8.16 8.35
N ASP A 73 -2.46 9.13 7.77
CA ASP A 73 -2.95 10.49 7.54
C ASP A 73 -4.11 10.54 6.52
N ARG A 74 -5.34 10.68 7.02
CA ARG A 74 -6.56 10.74 6.20
C ARG A 74 -6.62 11.95 5.28
N LYS A 75 -5.83 13.01 5.52
CA LYS A 75 -5.75 14.16 4.60
C LYS A 75 -5.09 13.78 3.28
N LYS A 76 -4.24 12.76 3.29
CA LYS A 76 -3.47 12.28 2.13
C LYS A 76 -4.07 10.99 1.53
N THR A 77 -5.32 10.66 1.84
CA THR A 77 -5.98 9.40 1.41
C THR A 77 -5.79 9.11 -0.09
N HIS A 78 -5.96 10.12 -0.94
CA HIS A 78 -5.85 10.00 -2.40
C HIS A 78 -4.44 10.25 -2.95
N ASP A 79 -3.49 10.61 -2.10
CA ASP A 79 -2.10 10.90 -2.48
C ASP A 79 -1.16 9.81 -1.93
N THR A 80 -1.18 8.67 -2.63
CA THR A 80 -0.30 7.53 -2.33
C THR A 80 1.18 7.92 -2.43
N GLN A 81 1.53 8.88 -3.28
CA GLN A 81 2.91 9.27 -3.50
C GLN A 81 3.48 10.03 -2.30
N SER A 82 2.72 10.91 -1.65
CA SER A 82 3.19 11.54 -0.41
C SER A 82 3.24 10.55 0.76
N ARG A 83 2.25 9.66 0.85
CA ARG A 83 2.17 8.67 1.94
C ARG A 83 3.28 7.63 1.87
N PHE A 84 3.66 7.19 0.68
CA PHE A 84 4.59 6.06 0.55
C PHE A 84 5.82 6.33 -0.35
N GLY A 85 5.80 7.35 -1.21
CA GLY A 85 6.82 7.61 -2.24
C GLY A 85 8.25 7.90 -1.74
N VAL A 86 9.08 8.53 -2.55
CA VAL A 86 10.43 8.93 -2.10
C VAL A 86 10.31 10.19 -1.23
N GLN A 87 10.96 10.18 -0.05
CA GLN A 87 11.04 11.38 0.79
C GLN A 87 12.01 12.37 0.14
N LYS A 88 11.47 13.45 -0.41
CA LYS A 88 12.28 14.55 -0.96
C LYS A 88 12.71 15.55 0.12
N ASP A 89 11.99 15.59 1.25
CA ASP A 89 12.26 16.52 2.34
C ASP A 89 13.30 15.95 3.32
N ALA A 90 14.42 16.67 3.47
CA ALA A 90 15.48 16.34 4.41
C ALA A 90 14.99 16.30 5.87
N LYS A 91 13.95 17.06 6.22
CA LYS A 91 13.36 17.04 7.57
C LYS A 91 12.65 15.71 7.85
N GLN A 92 11.86 15.21 6.91
CA GLN A 92 11.19 13.91 7.02
C GLN A 92 12.20 12.77 7.15
N GLN A 93 13.28 12.82 6.35
CA GLN A 93 14.35 11.82 6.43
C GLN A 93 15.02 11.81 7.80
N LYS A 94 15.33 12.99 8.36
CA LYS A 94 15.88 13.12 9.72
C LYS A 94 14.91 12.62 10.80
N MET A 95 13.61 12.88 10.64
CA MET A 95 12.60 12.37 11.57
C MET A 95 12.55 10.84 11.57
N LEU A 96 12.56 10.22 10.38
CA LEU A 96 12.57 8.77 10.26
C LEU A 96 13.86 8.14 10.82
N GLN A 97 15.02 8.79 10.63
CA GLN A 97 16.27 8.36 11.24
C GLN A 97 16.21 8.42 12.78
N LYS A 98 15.68 9.51 13.34
CA LYS A 98 15.49 9.63 14.79
C LYS A 98 14.53 8.57 15.33
N TYR A 99 13.44 8.31 14.60
CA TYR A 99 12.49 7.25 14.91
C TYR A 99 13.18 5.89 14.96
N ALA A 100 13.98 5.55 13.94
CA ALA A 100 14.73 4.28 13.91
C ALA A 100 15.74 4.14 15.05
N ILE A 101 16.42 5.23 15.45
CA ILE A 101 17.33 5.21 16.61
C ILE A 101 16.54 5.01 17.91
N HIS A 102 15.40 5.69 18.06
CA HIS A 102 14.58 5.61 19.26
C HIS A 102 13.99 4.20 19.47
N TYR A 103 13.47 3.59 18.40
CA TYR A 103 12.84 2.26 18.42
C TYR A 103 13.80 1.12 18.05
N HIS A 104 15.12 1.33 18.08
CA HIS A 104 16.08 0.33 17.61
C HIS A 104 15.95 -1.03 18.32
N LYS A 105 15.70 -1.02 19.63
CA LYS A 105 15.49 -2.24 20.43
C LYS A 105 14.23 -2.97 19.97
N ASP A 106 13.09 -2.27 19.93
CA ASP A 106 11.82 -2.85 19.51
C ASP A 106 11.87 -3.36 18.06
N ILE A 107 12.58 -2.66 17.17
CA ILE A 107 12.83 -3.12 15.79
C ILE A 107 13.59 -4.45 15.81
N THR A 108 14.63 -4.57 16.64
CA THR A 108 15.41 -5.80 16.75
C THR A 108 14.56 -6.95 17.31
N ASP A 109 13.72 -6.66 18.30
CA ASP A 109 12.80 -7.63 18.90
C ASP A 109 11.78 -8.11 17.86
N ILE A 110 11.14 -7.20 17.12
CA ILE A 110 10.24 -7.54 15.99
C ILE A 110 10.95 -8.44 14.99
N LEU A 111 12.16 -8.06 14.54
CA LEU A 111 12.92 -8.85 13.57
C LEU A 111 13.27 -10.26 14.08
N SER A 112 13.31 -10.47 15.40
CA SER A 112 13.56 -11.79 16.00
C SER A 112 12.31 -12.69 16.09
N ILE A 113 11.10 -12.10 16.13
CA ILE A 113 9.84 -12.83 16.33
C ILE A 113 9.01 -13.01 15.06
N ILE A 114 9.15 -12.11 14.08
CA ILE A 114 8.38 -12.21 12.83
C ILE A 114 8.75 -13.48 12.05
N ARG A 115 7.85 -13.87 11.15
CA ARG A 115 8.11 -14.97 10.22
C ARG A 115 9.38 -14.72 9.40
N ARG A 116 10.29 -15.69 9.34
CA ARG A 116 11.64 -15.53 8.78
C ARG A 116 11.63 -15.12 7.30
N GLU A 117 10.62 -15.58 6.56
CA GLU A 117 10.39 -15.27 5.14
C GLU A 117 10.24 -13.75 4.92
N LEU A 118 9.72 -13.02 5.93
CA LEU A 118 9.55 -11.57 5.86
C LEU A 118 10.88 -10.82 5.91
N LEU A 119 11.94 -11.37 6.51
CA LEU A 119 13.25 -10.72 6.56
C LEU A 119 13.79 -10.48 5.15
N LEU A 120 13.65 -11.48 4.28
CA LEU A 120 14.06 -11.35 2.88
C LEU A 120 13.16 -10.37 2.12
N ILE A 121 11.85 -10.37 2.38
CA ILE A 121 10.91 -9.42 1.77
C ILE A 121 11.27 -7.98 2.17
N LEU A 122 11.50 -7.72 3.46
CA LEU A 122 11.91 -6.40 3.96
C LEU A 122 13.22 -5.93 3.31
N LYS A 123 14.20 -6.83 3.21
CA LYS A 123 15.48 -6.53 2.57
C LYS A 123 15.31 -6.24 1.08
N THR A 124 14.52 -7.04 0.38
CA THR A 124 14.22 -6.88 -1.05
C THR A 124 13.50 -5.56 -1.32
N ASN A 125 12.51 -5.20 -0.51
CA ASN A 125 11.82 -3.91 -0.63
C ASN A 125 12.77 -2.73 -0.46
N ASN A 126 13.78 -2.83 0.40
CA ASN A 126 14.79 -1.79 0.54
C ASN A 126 15.69 -1.68 -0.69
N TYR A 127 16.07 -2.80 -1.31
CA TYR A 127 16.81 -2.80 -2.57
C TYR A 127 15.98 -2.24 -3.73
N LEU A 128 14.72 -2.65 -3.87
CA LEU A 128 13.81 -2.12 -4.90
C LEU A 128 13.67 -0.61 -4.78
N ARG A 129 13.47 -0.08 -3.57
CA ARG A 129 13.40 1.37 -3.33
C ARG A 129 14.71 2.08 -3.67
N ALA A 130 15.85 1.49 -3.35
CA ALA A 130 17.16 2.06 -3.67
C ALA A 130 17.42 2.10 -5.18
N ILE A 131 17.06 1.03 -5.91
CA ILE A 131 17.14 0.96 -7.37
C ILE A 131 16.20 1.99 -7.99
N ASP A 132 14.94 2.02 -7.57
CA ASP A 132 13.94 2.98 -8.05
C ASP A 132 14.41 4.43 -7.86
N THR A 133 14.97 4.74 -6.68
CA THR A 133 15.55 6.07 -6.40
C THR A 133 16.72 6.40 -7.33
N ARG A 134 17.62 5.45 -7.60
CA ARG A 134 18.77 5.65 -8.50
C ARG A 134 18.36 5.83 -9.96
N LEU A 135 17.26 5.19 -10.37
CA LEU A 135 16.69 5.32 -11.71
C LEU A 135 15.78 6.55 -11.86
N GLY A 136 15.65 7.39 -10.82
CA GLY A 136 14.90 8.64 -10.87
C GLY A 136 13.42 8.52 -10.52
N ASN A 137 12.99 7.43 -9.87
CA ASN A 137 11.60 7.11 -9.52
C ASN A 137 10.66 7.25 -10.73
N PRO A 138 10.89 6.43 -11.79
CA PRO A 138 10.12 6.51 -13.02
C PRO A 138 8.65 6.10 -12.84
N TYR A 139 8.31 5.35 -11.79
CA TYR A 139 6.97 4.80 -11.59
C TYR A 139 6.55 4.80 -10.12
N ASN A 140 5.25 5.05 -9.88
CA ASN A 140 4.68 4.93 -8.53
C ASN A 140 4.53 3.45 -8.14
N PHE A 141 5.59 2.86 -7.57
CA PHE A 141 5.63 1.47 -7.10
C PHE A 141 4.39 1.03 -6.30
N TYR A 142 3.78 1.95 -5.56
CA TYR A 142 2.60 1.68 -4.74
C TYR A 142 1.32 1.48 -5.55
N ASP A 143 1.24 2.01 -6.77
CA ASP A 143 0.14 1.72 -7.68
C ASP A 143 0.20 0.27 -8.19
N VAL A 144 1.41 -0.27 -8.42
CA VAL A 144 1.61 -1.70 -8.70
C VAL A 144 1.18 -2.53 -7.49
N ILE A 145 1.65 -2.18 -6.29
CA ILE A 145 1.23 -2.88 -5.06
C ILE A 145 -0.29 -2.87 -4.92
N ASN A 146 -0.93 -1.70 -5.08
CA ASN A 146 -2.38 -1.58 -4.97
C ASN A 146 -3.09 -2.49 -5.98
N ARG A 147 -2.67 -2.48 -7.25
CA ARG A 147 -3.25 -3.34 -8.30
C ARG A 147 -3.09 -4.83 -7.98
N VAL A 148 -1.90 -5.27 -7.58
CA VAL A 148 -1.61 -6.68 -7.28
C VAL A 148 -2.38 -7.13 -6.04
N THR A 149 -2.33 -6.35 -4.97
CA THR A 149 -3.00 -6.69 -3.70
C THR A 149 -4.52 -6.69 -3.85
N LEU A 150 -5.11 -5.77 -4.63
CA LEU A 150 -6.53 -5.79 -4.98
C LEU A 150 -6.93 -7.06 -5.73
N LYS A 151 -6.10 -7.50 -6.69
CA LYS A 151 -6.35 -8.72 -7.46
C LYS A 151 -6.35 -9.95 -6.54
N VAL A 152 -5.40 -10.03 -5.62
CA VAL A 152 -5.32 -11.14 -4.64
C VAL A 152 -6.49 -11.08 -3.67
N GLU A 153 -6.79 -9.91 -3.10
CA GLU A 153 -7.92 -9.73 -2.17
C GLU A 153 -9.23 -10.23 -2.80
N ARG A 154 -9.51 -9.81 -4.05
CA ARG A 154 -10.71 -10.21 -4.79
C ARG A 154 -10.77 -11.70 -5.13
N ASN A 155 -9.64 -12.28 -5.53
CA ASN A 155 -9.64 -13.64 -6.08
C ASN A 155 -9.44 -14.73 -5.02
N GLU A 156 -8.83 -14.39 -3.90
CA GLU A 156 -8.29 -15.36 -2.94
C GLU A 156 -8.69 -15.10 -1.49
N MET A 157 -8.97 -13.85 -1.10
CA MET A 157 -9.31 -13.52 0.30
C MET A 157 -10.80 -13.29 0.52
N THR A 158 -11.49 -12.65 -0.42
CA THR A 158 -12.95 -12.54 -0.34
C THR A 158 -13.56 -13.94 -0.48
N PRO A 159 -14.40 -14.37 0.48
CA PRO A 159 -15.06 -15.66 0.41
C PRO A 159 -15.76 -15.82 -0.95
N LYS A 160 -15.43 -16.87 -1.70
CA LYS A 160 -16.14 -17.23 -2.92
C LYS A 160 -17.47 -17.86 -2.52
N GLY A 161 -18.52 -17.03 -2.47
CA GLY A 161 -19.89 -17.43 -2.20
C GLY A 161 -20.37 -17.01 -0.81
N GLY A 162 -21.40 -16.16 -0.77
CA GLY A 162 -22.10 -15.77 0.46
C GLY A 162 -22.72 -14.38 0.39
N MET A 163 -23.78 -14.17 1.18
CA MET A 163 -24.60 -12.95 1.26
C MET A 163 -23.79 -11.66 1.54
N GLN A 164 -22.56 -11.79 2.05
CA GLN A 164 -21.56 -10.71 2.21
C GLN A 164 -21.06 -10.15 0.87
N GLN A 165 -20.83 -10.97 -0.17
CA GLN A 165 -20.48 -10.44 -1.51
C GLN A 165 -21.59 -9.55 -2.07
N ILE A 166 -22.85 -9.93 -1.84
CA ILE A 166 -24.01 -9.14 -2.29
C ILE A 166 -24.06 -7.82 -1.51
N GLN A 167 -23.77 -7.82 -0.21
CA GLN A 167 -23.68 -6.59 0.57
C GLN A 167 -22.53 -5.68 0.11
N ASP A 168 -21.34 -6.24 -0.12
CA ASP A 168 -20.17 -5.49 -0.58
C ASP A 168 -20.38 -4.92 -1.98
N TYR A 169 -20.96 -5.71 -2.89
CA TYR A 169 -21.30 -5.28 -4.25
C TYR A 169 -22.40 -4.20 -4.22
N ARG A 170 -23.39 -4.32 -3.32
CA ARG A 170 -24.40 -3.27 -3.10
C ARG A 170 -23.79 -2.01 -2.52
N GLY A 171 -22.83 -2.11 -1.61
CA GLY A 171 -22.09 -0.97 -1.08
C GLY A 171 -21.29 -0.25 -2.16
N GLN A 172 -20.58 -0.99 -3.01
CA GLN A 172 -19.85 -0.42 -4.15
C GLN A 172 -20.78 0.22 -5.18
N LEU A 173 -21.89 -0.43 -5.52
CA LEU A 173 -22.88 0.10 -6.46
C LEU A 173 -23.55 1.37 -5.89
N PHE A 174 -23.91 1.35 -4.61
CA PHE A 174 -24.47 2.52 -3.92
C PHE A 174 -23.48 3.69 -3.93
N PHE A 175 -22.20 3.43 -3.63
CA PHE A 175 -21.16 4.45 -3.68
C PHE A 175 -20.99 5.04 -5.10
N GLN A 176 -20.99 4.19 -6.14
CA GLN A 176 -20.93 4.65 -7.53
C GLN A 176 -22.15 5.48 -7.94
N LEU A 177 -23.36 5.06 -7.55
CA LEU A 177 -24.60 5.80 -7.79
C LEU A 177 -24.63 7.13 -7.02
N TRP A 178 -24.12 7.14 -5.79
CA TRP A 178 -23.97 8.36 -4.98
C TRP A 178 -22.99 9.35 -5.63
N LEU A 179 -21.84 8.87 -6.10
CA LEU A 179 -20.89 9.70 -6.85
C LEU A 179 -21.50 10.24 -8.16
N LEU A 180 -22.28 9.41 -8.86
CA LEU A 180 -23.00 9.83 -10.07
C LEU A 180 -24.03 10.92 -9.75
N TYR A 181 -24.80 10.74 -8.68
CA TYR A 181 -25.76 11.72 -8.19
C TYR A 181 -25.09 13.04 -7.82
N GLN A 182 -23.98 13.01 -7.07
CA GLN A 182 -23.20 14.21 -6.73
C GLN A 182 -22.71 14.93 -7.99
N ARG A 183 -22.23 14.19 -9.00
CA ARG A 183 -21.82 14.75 -10.29
C ARG A 183 -22.98 15.41 -11.05
N ILE A 184 -24.15 14.76 -11.06
CA ILE A 184 -25.36 15.30 -11.70
C ILE A 184 -25.85 16.55 -10.98
N MET A 185 -25.95 16.52 -9.64
CA MET A 185 -26.34 17.67 -8.84
C MET A 185 -25.37 18.85 -9.00
N PHE A 186 -24.06 18.57 -9.02
CA PHE A 186 -23.05 19.60 -9.28
C PHE A 186 -23.21 20.21 -10.68
N PHE A 187 -23.46 19.37 -11.70
CA PHE A 187 -23.74 19.84 -13.06
C PHE A 187 -25.00 20.71 -13.13
N PHE A 188 -26.10 20.30 -12.50
CA PHE A 188 -27.34 21.10 -12.45
C PHE A 188 -27.18 22.39 -11.64
N SER A 189 -26.46 22.38 -10.53
CA SER A 189 -26.14 23.60 -9.77
C SER A 189 -25.35 24.60 -10.61
N ARG A 190 -24.51 24.12 -11.54
CA ARG A 190 -23.74 24.95 -12.47
C ARG A 190 -24.58 25.46 -13.65
N LEU A 191 -25.64 24.74 -14.02
CA LEU A 191 -26.59 25.10 -15.08
C LEU A 191 -27.63 26.13 -14.61
N PHE A 192 -28.13 25.98 -13.37
CA PHE A 192 -29.16 26.86 -12.80
C PHE A 192 -28.60 27.96 -11.88
N GLY A 193 -27.36 27.84 -11.40
CA GLY A 193 -26.70 28.84 -10.56
C GLY A 193 -26.17 30.09 -11.29
N LYS A 194 -26.46 30.26 -12.59
CA LYS A 194 -26.06 31.42 -13.39
C LYS A 194 -27.17 32.46 -13.64
N GLN A 195 -28.27 32.44 -12.88
CA GLN A 195 -29.38 33.39 -13.06
C GLN A 195 -29.68 34.35 -11.90
N VAL A 196 -28.80 34.51 -10.91
CA VAL A 196 -28.98 35.54 -9.88
C VAL A 196 -27.71 36.37 -9.68
N VAL A 197 -27.40 37.20 -10.68
CA VAL A 197 -26.77 38.52 -10.50
C VAL A 197 -27.24 39.41 -11.66
N GLN A 198 -28.32 40.16 -11.43
CA GLN A 198 -28.54 41.48 -12.03
C GLN A 198 -28.66 42.46 -10.86
#